data_AF-A0A1E3QRK4-F1
#
_entry.id   AF-A0A1E3QRK4-F1
#
_cell.length_a   1.000
_cell.length_b   1.000
_cell.length_c   1.000
_cell.angle_alpha   90.00
_cell.angle_beta   90.00
_cell.angle_gamma   90.00
#
_symmetry.space_group_name_H-M   'P 1'
#
loop_
_entity.id
_entity.type
_entity.pdbx_description
1 polymer ?
#
loop_
_entity_poly.entity_id
_entity_poly.type
_entity_poly.pdbx_seq_one_letter_code
_entity_poly.pdbx_strand_id
1 'polypeptide(L)'
;MSEFNGRGRGGSGRGGSSDRGGSRGGSRGGSRGGSRGGFRGSSRGGSRGDFRGSSRGSSRGRGASRGTVNPYKDRRESKNEDIKKALTHKSNLKKSYFKLLEKEGLAIPEREPLVKGRRDQDEEKPAKKQLSFQEKVKIAKERKELQREQKQKDFEKMQKVAETKRRERERKNERLAVKTRSGQPLMGPRINVLLEKIKQDME
;
A
#
# COMPACT_ATOMS: atom_id res chain seq x y z
N MET A 1 -47.95 -31.35 40.06
CA MET A 1 -48.63 -30.09 40.46
C MET A 1 -47.91 -28.92 39.82
N SER A 2 -48.70 -28.02 39.23
CA SER A 2 -48.39 -26.68 38.68
C SER A 2 -47.41 -26.55 37.51
N GLU A 3 -47.98 -26.65 36.31
CA GLU A 3 -47.65 -25.82 35.15
C GLU A 3 -47.87 -24.32 35.46
N PHE A 4 -47.08 -23.43 34.86
CA PHE A 4 -47.53 -22.06 34.60
C PHE A 4 -47.02 -21.54 33.25
N ASN A 5 -47.97 -21.10 32.45
CA ASN A 5 -47.87 -20.54 31.10
C ASN A 5 -47.55 -19.04 31.11
N GLY A 6 -47.03 -18.52 30.00
CA GLY A 6 -47.08 -17.10 29.64
C GLY A 6 -46.13 -16.77 28.48
N ARG A 7 -46.50 -16.98 27.21
CA ARG A 7 -47.28 -16.08 26.32
C ARG A 7 -46.81 -14.62 26.31
N GLY A 8 -46.35 -14.17 25.13
CA GLY A 8 -47.04 -13.06 24.46
C GLY A 8 -46.21 -11.92 23.87
N ARG A 9 -46.40 -11.73 22.55
CA ARG A 9 -46.56 -10.46 21.79
C ARG A 9 -45.32 -9.55 21.73
N GLY A 10 -44.85 -9.09 20.56
CA GLY A 10 -45.60 -8.46 19.48
C GLY A 10 -45.25 -6.97 19.49
N GLY A 11 -44.67 -6.45 18.41
CA GLY A 11 -44.21 -5.05 18.38
C GLY A 11 -43.77 -4.59 16.99
N SER A 12 -44.73 -4.44 16.10
CA SER A 12 -44.64 -3.63 14.89
C SER A 12 -44.65 -2.13 15.22
N GLY A 13 -43.74 -1.34 14.63
CA GLY A 13 -43.84 0.11 14.50
C GLY A 13 -42.84 0.55 13.43
N ARG A 14 -43.24 0.85 12.17
CA ARG A 14 -43.96 2.05 11.68
C ARG A 14 -43.44 3.38 12.23
N GLY A 15 -43.01 4.22 11.30
CA GLY A 15 -43.23 5.67 11.35
C GLY A 15 -42.10 6.49 11.96
N GLY A 16 -41.45 7.29 11.11
CA GLY A 16 -40.47 8.28 11.55
C GLY A 16 -40.15 9.28 10.45
N SER A 17 -41.19 9.88 9.86
CA SER A 17 -41.06 11.16 9.15
C SER A 17 -40.65 12.22 10.16
N SER A 18 -39.58 12.95 9.89
CA SER A 18 -39.34 14.28 10.45
C SER A 18 -38.41 15.07 9.53
N ASP A 19 -39.04 15.83 8.65
CA ASP A 19 -38.62 17.20 8.40
C ASP A 19 -38.29 17.89 9.73
N ARG A 20 -37.13 18.55 9.79
CA ARG A 20 -36.86 19.88 10.39
C ARG A 20 -35.45 19.97 10.96
N GLY A 21 -34.71 20.94 10.41
CA GLY A 21 -34.08 21.94 11.27
C GLY A 21 -32.56 21.93 11.31
N GLY A 22 -31.99 23.09 10.98
CA GLY A 22 -31.03 23.70 11.91
C GLY A 22 -29.59 23.79 11.41
N SER A 23 -29.33 24.89 10.70
CA SER A 23 -28.07 25.62 10.64
C SER A 23 -27.19 25.45 11.89
N ARG A 24 -25.88 25.20 11.73
CA ARG A 24 -24.82 25.66 12.65
C ARG A 24 -23.40 25.44 12.10
N GLY A 25 -22.86 26.51 11.54
CA GLY A 25 -21.60 27.12 11.98
C GLY A 25 -20.27 26.39 11.72
N GLY A 26 -19.34 27.08 11.07
CA GLY A 26 -17.94 26.61 11.07
C GLY A 26 -16.94 27.37 10.23
N SER A 27 -17.08 28.69 10.07
CA SER A 27 -16.05 29.57 9.52
C SER A 27 -14.71 29.38 10.27
N ARG A 28 -13.77 28.65 9.69
CA ARG A 28 -12.37 28.59 10.15
C ARG A 28 -11.41 28.64 8.96
N GLY A 29 -11.54 29.69 8.14
CA GLY A 29 -10.46 30.18 7.28
C GLY A 29 -9.58 31.11 8.10
N GLY A 30 -8.55 30.56 8.74
CA GLY A 30 -7.60 31.32 9.54
C GLY A 30 -6.75 32.23 8.69
N SER A 31 -6.90 33.53 8.93
CA SER A 31 -6.09 34.65 8.45
C SER A 31 -4.63 34.50 8.90
N ARG A 32 -3.75 34.08 7.99
CA ARG A 32 -2.29 34.28 8.04
C ARG A 32 -1.86 34.40 6.57
N GLY A 33 -1.75 35.58 5.98
CA GLY A 33 -0.80 36.63 6.33
C GLY A 33 0.20 36.71 5.19
N GLY A 34 0.26 37.84 4.49
CA GLY A 34 1.25 38.04 3.43
C GLY A 34 0.81 38.93 2.29
N SER A 35 0.43 40.17 2.59
CA SER A 35 0.36 41.28 1.65
C SER A 35 1.69 41.41 0.90
N ARG A 36 1.74 41.07 -0.40
CA ARG A 36 2.72 41.56 -1.39
C ARG A 36 2.40 41.00 -2.78
N GLY A 37 2.05 41.90 -3.71
CA GLY A 37 1.68 41.62 -5.10
C GLY A 37 0.17 41.78 -5.28
N GLY A 38 -0.37 42.96 -5.52
CA GLY A 38 0.07 43.88 -6.56
C GLY A 38 -1.07 43.95 -7.57
N PHE A 39 -1.95 44.92 -7.39
CA PHE A 39 -2.96 45.35 -8.34
C PHE A 39 -2.37 45.46 -9.76
N ARG A 40 -2.77 44.58 -10.67
CA ARG A 40 -2.79 44.80 -12.13
C ARG A 40 -3.43 43.58 -12.80
N GLY A 41 -4.65 43.73 -13.32
CA GLY A 41 -5.26 42.75 -14.22
C GLY A 41 -6.70 42.32 -13.94
N SER A 42 -7.50 43.10 -13.19
CA SER A 42 -8.95 42.90 -13.17
C SER A 42 -9.61 43.86 -14.15
N SER A 43 -9.78 43.40 -15.40
CA SER A 43 -10.74 43.89 -16.43
C SER A 43 -10.21 43.67 -17.85
N ARG A 44 -10.35 42.45 -18.39
CA ARG A 44 -10.56 42.13 -19.83
C ARG A 44 -10.39 40.63 -20.04
N GLY A 45 -11.50 39.92 -20.10
CA GLY A 45 -11.51 38.49 -20.39
C GLY A 45 -12.81 37.80 -19.99
N GLY A 46 -13.95 38.47 -20.16
CA GLY A 46 -15.23 37.78 -20.18
C GLY A 46 -15.28 36.85 -21.39
N SER A 47 -15.79 35.64 -21.14
CA SER A 47 -16.58 34.87 -22.11
C SER A 47 -15.96 34.66 -23.49
N ARG A 48 -15.01 33.71 -23.60
CA ARG A 48 -14.72 32.95 -24.84
C ARG A 48 -13.73 31.81 -24.55
N GLY A 49 -14.26 30.66 -24.10
CA GLY A 49 -13.45 29.45 -23.90
C GLY A 49 -14.22 28.14 -23.77
N ASP A 50 -15.55 28.17 -23.61
CA ASP A 50 -16.34 26.98 -23.25
C ASP A 50 -16.71 25.98 -24.37
N PHE A 51 -16.14 26.08 -25.59
CA PHE A 51 -16.67 25.26 -26.70
C PHE A 51 -15.68 24.60 -27.67
N ARG A 52 -14.40 24.39 -27.33
CA ARG A 52 -13.51 23.54 -28.14
C ARG A 52 -12.50 22.76 -27.30
N GLY A 53 -12.92 21.63 -26.74
CA GLY A 53 -12.01 20.70 -26.06
C GLY A 53 -12.61 19.34 -25.62
N SER A 54 -13.94 19.19 -25.59
CA SER A 54 -14.60 17.98 -25.06
C SER A 54 -14.59 16.74 -25.97
N SER A 55 -13.83 16.69 -27.05
CA SER A 55 -13.95 15.61 -28.05
C SER A 55 -12.63 15.09 -28.60
N ARG A 56 -11.58 14.98 -27.76
CA ARG A 56 -10.38 14.16 -28.06
C ARG A 56 -9.59 13.83 -26.78
N GLY A 57 -10.07 12.83 -26.03
CA GLY A 57 -9.36 12.34 -24.86
C GLY A 57 -10.01 11.19 -24.09
N SER A 58 -10.97 10.48 -24.67
CA SER A 58 -11.71 9.39 -24.00
C SER A 58 -10.99 8.03 -24.04
N SER A 59 -9.65 8.00 -23.93
CA SER A 59 -8.89 6.75 -24.03
C SER A 59 -7.63 6.65 -23.16
N ARG A 60 -7.50 7.46 -22.11
CA ARG A 60 -6.51 7.23 -21.04
C ARG A 60 -7.10 7.45 -19.64
N GLY A 61 -8.21 6.77 -19.37
CA GLY A 61 -8.72 6.56 -18.02
C GLY A 61 -7.83 5.60 -17.24
N ARG A 62 -6.73 6.10 -16.65
CA ARG A 62 -6.00 5.47 -15.55
C ARG A 62 -5.33 6.55 -14.69
N GLY A 63 -6.12 7.43 -14.09
CA GLY A 63 -5.54 8.59 -13.38
C GLY A 63 -6.38 9.23 -12.29
N ALA A 64 -7.55 8.68 -11.93
CA ALA A 64 -8.37 9.27 -10.88
C ALA A 64 -9.04 8.18 -10.04
N SER A 65 -8.93 8.31 -8.72
CA SER A 65 -9.46 7.43 -7.66
C SER A 65 -8.72 6.11 -7.40
N ARG A 66 -7.45 6.18 -6.99
CA ARG A 66 -7.02 5.32 -5.87
C ARG A 66 -7.61 5.90 -4.59
N GLY A 67 -8.93 5.82 -4.46
CA GLY A 67 -9.57 5.98 -3.17
C GLY A 67 -8.87 5.01 -2.24
N THR A 68 -8.36 5.49 -1.12
CA THR A 68 -7.91 4.61 -0.05
C THR A 68 -9.12 3.86 0.45
N VAL A 69 -9.45 2.75 -0.22
CA VAL A 69 -10.53 1.84 0.15
C VAL A 69 -10.21 1.40 1.57
N ASN A 70 -11.10 1.72 2.50
CA ASN A 70 -10.90 1.42 3.90
C ASN A 70 -10.69 -0.10 4.02
N PRO A 71 -9.50 -0.60 4.39
CA PRO A 71 -9.13 -2.01 4.31
C PRO A 71 -10.00 -2.92 5.20
N TYR A 72 -10.82 -2.31 6.06
CA TYR A 72 -11.76 -2.99 6.94
C TYR A 72 -13.15 -3.25 6.34
N LYS A 73 -13.57 -2.52 5.30
CA LYS A 73 -14.90 -2.70 4.69
C LYS A 73 -14.93 -3.87 3.70
N ASP A 74 -13.84 -4.06 2.95
CA ASP A 74 -13.76 -5.07 1.89
C ASP A 74 -12.75 -6.18 2.21
N ARG A 75 -12.67 -6.59 3.48
CA ARG A 75 -11.71 -7.62 3.93
C ARG A 75 -11.94 -8.98 3.26
N ARG A 76 -13.19 -9.27 2.87
CA ARG A 76 -13.54 -10.50 2.13
C ARG A 76 -13.07 -10.42 0.69
N GLU A 77 -13.30 -9.28 0.03
CA GLU A 77 -12.97 -9.08 -1.38
C GLU A 77 -11.46 -8.98 -1.58
N SER A 78 -10.76 -8.20 -0.76
CA SER A 78 -9.29 -8.14 -0.75
C SER A 78 -8.65 -9.52 -0.55
N LYS A 79 -9.14 -10.32 0.40
CA LYS A 79 -8.69 -11.71 0.56
C LYS A 79 -8.97 -12.56 -0.68
N ASN A 80 -10.16 -12.43 -1.28
CA ASN A 80 -10.50 -13.16 -2.50
C ASN A 80 -9.59 -12.76 -3.67
N GLU A 81 -9.25 -11.47 -3.81
CA GLU A 81 -8.29 -10.99 -4.79
C GLU A 81 -6.89 -11.55 -4.53
N ASP A 82 -6.44 -11.55 -3.29
CA ASP A 82 -5.14 -12.09 -2.92
C ASP A 82 -5.05 -13.60 -3.16
N ILE A 83 -6.13 -14.34 -2.89
CA ILE A 83 -6.26 -15.76 -3.26
C ILE A 83 -6.15 -15.93 -4.77
N LYS A 84 -6.88 -15.13 -5.56
CA LYS A 84 -6.80 -15.18 -7.03
C LYS A 84 -5.40 -14.88 -7.53
N LYS A 85 -4.74 -13.84 -7.00
CA LYS A 85 -3.33 -13.47 -7.32
C LYS A 85 -2.36 -14.59 -6.96
N ALA A 86 -2.54 -15.24 -5.81
CA ALA A 86 -1.70 -16.36 -5.39
C ALA A 86 -1.89 -17.58 -6.31
N LEU A 87 -3.12 -17.88 -6.71
CA LEU A 87 -3.44 -18.98 -7.63
C LEU A 87 -2.86 -18.76 -9.03
N THR A 88 -2.96 -17.54 -9.56
CA THR A 88 -2.36 -17.20 -10.85
C THR A 88 -0.83 -17.25 -10.79
N HIS A 89 -0.23 -16.69 -9.72
CA HIS A 89 1.22 -16.77 -9.50
C HIS A 89 1.71 -18.21 -9.42
N LYS A 90 1.06 -19.06 -8.61
CA LYS A 90 1.38 -20.49 -8.49
C LYS A 90 1.27 -21.21 -9.84
N SER A 91 0.25 -20.90 -10.62
CA SER A 91 0.05 -21.48 -11.95
C SER A 91 1.15 -21.06 -12.92
N ASN A 92 1.58 -19.80 -12.86
CA ASN A 92 2.67 -19.29 -13.69
C ASN A 92 4.02 -19.91 -13.31
N LEU A 93 4.31 -20.05 -12.01
CA LEU A 93 5.50 -20.76 -11.54
C LEU A 93 5.52 -22.22 -11.99
N LYS A 94 4.37 -22.91 -11.93
CA LYS A 94 4.25 -24.29 -12.41
C LYS A 94 4.54 -24.37 -13.92
N LYS A 95 4.00 -23.43 -14.71
CA LYS A 95 4.28 -23.35 -16.15
C LYS A 95 5.74 -23.04 -16.45
N SER A 96 6.38 -22.12 -15.72
CA SER A 96 7.80 -21.81 -15.91
C SER A 96 8.69 -22.99 -15.54
N TYR A 97 8.35 -23.72 -14.47
CA TYR A 97 9.06 -24.92 -14.06
C TYR A 97 9.00 -26.02 -15.12
N PHE A 98 7.82 -26.30 -15.69
CA PHE A 98 7.72 -27.29 -16.78
C PHE A 98 8.51 -26.89 -18.03
N LYS A 99 8.51 -25.61 -18.39
CA LYS A 99 9.35 -25.10 -19.49
C LYS A 99 10.85 -25.25 -19.21
N LEU A 100 11.28 -25.20 -17.95
CA LEU A 100 12.67 -25.44 -17.58
C LEU A 100 13.01 -26.93 -17.67
N LEU A 101 12.15 -27.82 -17.17
CA LEU A 101 12.32 -29.26 -17.31
C LEU A 101 12.40 -29.71 -18.77
N GLU A 102 11.54 -29.17 -19.64
CA GLU A 102 11.59 -29.40 -21.09
C GLU A 102 12.92 -28.99 -21.71
N LYS A 103 13.49 -27.86 -21.27
CA LYS A 103 14.80 -27.37 -21.74
C LYS A 103 15.96 -28.22 -21.23
N GLU A 104 15.85 -28.76 -20.03
CA GLU A 104 16.87 -29.62 -19.40
C GLU A 104 16.77 -31.08 -19.87
N GLY A 105 15.77 -31.42 -20.70
CA GLY A 105 15.56 -32.77 -21.22
C GLY A 105 15.07 -33.75 -20.15
N LEU A 106 14.61 -33.26 -19.00
CA LEU A 106 14.07 -34.08 -17.92
C LEU A 106 12.60 -34.40 -18.20
N ALA A 107 12.21 -35.64 -17.96
CA ALA A 107 10.83 -36.08 -18.18
C ALA A 107 9.85 -35.25 -17.34
N ILE A 108 8.87 -34.63 -18.01
CA ILE A 108 7.76 -33.95 -17.35
C ILE A 108 6.98 -35.02 -16.57
N PRO A 109 6.75 -34.84 -15.25
CA PRO A 109 5.92 -35.76 -14.48
C PRO A 109 4.58 -35.92 -15.18
N GLU A 110 4.31 -37.14 -15.66
CA GLU A 110 3.13 -37.43 -16.44
C GLU A 110 1.91 -37.09 -15.58
N ARG A 111 1.01 -36.28 -16.14
CA ARG A 111 -0.18 -35.84 -15.41
C ARG A 111 -1.06 -37.06 -15.24
N GLU A 112 -0.94 -37.71 -14.09
CA GLU A 112 -1.81 -38.84 -13.78
C GLU A 112 -3.27 -38.45 -14.07
N PRO A 113 -4.01 -39.31 -14.80
CA PRO A 113 -5.39 -39.01 -15.15
C PRO A 113 -6.13 -38.77 -13.84
N LEU A 114 -6.68 -37.56 -13.69
CA LEU A 114 -7.48 -37.19 -12.53
C LEU A 114 -8.67 -38.15 -12.45
N VAL A 115 -8.54 -39.19 -11.65
CA VAL A 115 -9.63 -40.09 -11.28
C VAL A 115 -10.70 -39.21 -10.63
N LYS A 116 -11.73 -38.87 -11.41
CA LYS A 116 -12.92 -38.19 -10.93
C LYS A 116 -13.69 -39.16 -10.05
N GLY A 117 -13.31 -39.25 -8.78
CA GLY A 117 -14.05 -40.01 -7.80
C GLY A 117 -13.14 -40.69 -6.79
N ARG A 118 -12.95 -40.03 -5.64
CA ARG A 118 -13.28 -40.56 -4.30
C ARG A 118 -12.81 -39.55 -3.27
N ARG A 119 -13.67 -39.29 -2.29
CA ARG A 119 -13.42 -38.45 -1.12
C ARG A 119 -12.56 -39.20 -0.08
N ASP A 120 -11.87 -40.26 -0.48
CA ASP A 120 -11.36 -41.31 0.43
C ASP A 120 -9.84 -41.53 0.30
N GLN A 121 -9.09 -40.50 -0.11
CA GLN A 121 -7.64 -40.47 0.08
C GLN A 121 -7.30 -39.41 1.13
N ASP A 122 -7.80 -39.64 2.34
CA ASP A 122 -7.15 -39.16 3.54
C ASP A 122 -5.82 -39.91 3.67
N GLU A 123 -4.81 -39.51 2.88
CA GLU A 123 -3.44 -39.85 3.21
C GLU A 123 -3.21 -39.42 4.66
N GLU A 124 -2.85 -40.38 5.51
CA GLU A 124 -2.58 -40.23 6.93
C GLU A 124 -1.58 -39.11 7.16
N LYS A 125 -2.06 -37.88 7.26
CA LYS A 125 -1.27 -36.77 7.78
C LYS A 125 -0.86 -37.20 9.18
N PRO A 126 0.44 -37.25 9.51
CA PRO A 126 0.88 -37.72 10.80
C PRO A 126 0.11 -36.95 11.87
N ALA A 127 -0.60 -37.69 12.73
CA ALA A 127 -1.46 -37.13 13.75
C ALA A 127 -0.64 -36.07 14.49
N LYS A 128 -0.95 -34.79 14.24
CA LYS A 128 -0.25 -33.68 14.87
C LYS A 128 -0.50 -33.84 16.36
N LYS A 129 0.52 -34.25 17.10
CA LYS A 129 0.48 -34.37 18.56
C LYS A 129 -0.11 -33.06 19.07
N GLN A 130 -1.29 -33.15 19.68
CA GLN A 130 -2.00 -31.97 20.12
C GLN A 130 -1.20 -31.38 21.27
N LEU A 131 -0.39 -30.34 20.96
CA LEU A 131 0.41 -29.63 21.93
C LEU A 131 -0.47 -29.18 23.10
N SER A 132 0.06 -29.36 24.31
CA SER A 132 -0.60 -28.96 25.54
C SER A 132 -0.92 -27.47 25.49
N PHE A 133 -2.02 -27.07 26.14
CA PHE A 133 -2.40 -25.66 26.23
C PHE A 133 -1.23 -24.79 26.74
N GLN A 134 -0.47 -25.28 27.71
CA GLN A 134 0.69 -24.58 28.25
C GLN A 134 1.81 -24.40 27.20
N GLU A 135 2.05 -25.42 26.37
CA GLU A 135 3.04 -25.35 25.28
C GLU A 135 2.61 -24.35 24.20
N LYS A 136 1.32 -24.32 23.85
CA LYS A 136 0.78 -23.34 22.91
C LYS A 136 0.95 -21.90 23.40
N VAL A 137 0.75 -21.67 24.71
CA VAL A 137 0.96 -20.34 25.32
C VAL A 137 2.44 -19.94 25.28
N LYS A 138 3.37 -20.86 25.56
CA LYS A 138 4.82 -20.60 25.47
C LYS A 138 5.25 -20.27 24.04
N ILE A 139 4.84 -21.08 23.07
CA ILE A 139 5.13 -20.86 21.64
C ILE A 139 4.55 -19.51 21.17
N ALA A 140 3.35 -19.15 21.62
CA ALA A 140 2.76 -17.86 21.28
C ALA A 140 3.54 -16.68 21.88
N LYS A 141 4.05 -16.82 23.11
CA LYS A 141 4.89 -15.81 23.78
C LYS A 141 6.23 -15.63 23.05
N GLU A 142 6.92 -16.73 22.74
CA GLU A 142 8.18 -16.72 22.00
C GLU A 142 8.03 -16.07 20.62
N ARG A 143 6.99 -16.43 19.87
CA ARG A 143 6.70 -15.79 18.57
C ARG A 143 6.49 -14.29 18.69
N LYS A 144 5.81 -13.85 19.76
CA LYS A 144 5.55 -12.42 19.99
C LYS A 144 6.84 -11.69 20.40
N GLU A 145 7.72 -12.32 21.15
CA GLU A 145 9.04 -11.78 21.49
C GLU A 145 9.95 -11.69 20.28
N LEU A 146 10.06 -12.75 19.47
CA LEU A 146 10.82 -12.73 18.21
C LEU A 146 10.33 -11.65 17.26
N GLN A 147 9.00 -11.47 17.13
CA GLN A 147 8.46 -10.37 16.30
C GLN A 147 8.80 -8.98 16.85
N ARG A 148 8.86 -8.81 18.17
CA ARG A 148 9.26 -7.53 18.78
C ARG A 148 10.74 -7.26 18.53
N GLU A 149 11.59 -8.26 18.70
CA GLU A 149 13.02 -8.17 18.47
C GLU A 149 13.32 -7.88 16.99
N GLN A 150 12.65 -8.55 16.05
CA GLN A 150 12.77 -8.28 14.62
C GLN A 150 12.38 -6.83 14.30
N LYS A 151 11.26 -6.35 14.83
CA LYS A 151 10.83 -4.95 14.65
C LYS A 151 11.83 -3.95 15.22
N GLN A 152 12.43 -4.25 16.37
CA GLN A 152 13.48 -3.41 16.96
C GLN A 152 14.73 -3.40 16.08
N LYS A 153 15.20 -4.56 15.63
CA LYS A 153 16.34 -4.67 14.70
C LYS A 153 16.09 -3.92 13.39
N ASP A 154 14.89 -4.02 12.83
CA ASP A 154 14.53 -3.31 11.60
C ASP A 154 14.47 -1.80 11.82
N PHE A 155 13.94 -1.35 12.96
CA PHE A 155 13.93 0.06 13.34
C PHE A 155 15.35 0.61 13.53
N GLU A 156 16.23 -0.11 14.21
CA GLU A 156 17.64 0.26 14.37
C GLU A 156 18.37 0.34 13.04
N LYS A 157 18.16 -0.63 12.14
CA LYS A 157 18.72 -0.60 10.79
C LYS A 157 18.24 0.63 10.02
N MET A 158 16.94 0.93 10.09
CA MET A 158 16.36 2.11 9.44
C MET A 158 16.93 3.40 10.01
N GLN A 159 17.13 3.49 11.32
CA GLN A 159 17.78 4.65 11.95
C GLN A 159 19.23 4.82 11.47
N LYS A 160 20.03 3.74 11.45
CA LYS A 160 21.42 3.78 10.96
C LYS A 160 21.49 4.23 9.50
N VAL A 161 20.60 3.72 8.64
CA VAL A 161 20.54 4.13 7.23
C VAL A 161 20.12 5.60 7.08
N ALA A 162 19.19 6.08 7.91
CA ALA A 162 18.80 7.47 7.91
C ALA A 162 19.95 8.39 8.36
N GLU A 163 20.67 7.99 9.40
CA GLU A 163 21.81 8.72 9.94
C GLU A 163 22.98 8.79 8.96
N THR A 164 23.34 7.67 8.32
CA THR A 164 24.40 7.65 7.30
C THR A 164 24.03 8.53 6.11
N LYS A 165 22.79 8.44 5.61
CA LYS A 165 22.30 9.31 4.53
C LYS A 165 22.30 10.78 4.91
N ARG A 166 21.96 11.12 6.16
CA ARG A 166 22.02 12.50 6.67
C ARG A 166 23.47 13.00 6.69
N ARG A 167 24.39 12.23 7.26
CA ARG A 167 25.82 12.56 7.34
C ARG A 167 26.44 12.72 5.95
N GLU A 168 26.07 11.89 4.99
CA GLU A 168 26.51 12.01 3.60
C GLU A 168 26.00 13.30 2.95
N ARG A 169 24.74 13.67 3.18
CA ARG A 169 24.19 14.94 2.67
C ARG A 169 24.88 16.14 3.29
N GLU A 170 25.15 16.12 4.59
CA GLU A 170 25.87 17.18 5.29
C GLU A 170 27.29 17.34 4.71
N ARG A 171 28.04 16.24 4.56
CA ARG A 171 29.38 16.26 3.92
C ARG A 171 29.34 16.76 2.47
N LYS A 172 28.33 16.35 1.68
CA LYS A 172 28.16 16.84 0.31
C LYS A 172 27.84 18.34 0.30
N ASN A 173 26.98 18.80 1.19
CA ASN A 173 26.63 20.21 1.32
C ASN A 173 27.85 21.05 1.74
N GLU A 174 28.64 20.60 2.71
CA GLU A 174 29.88 21.26 3.14
C GLU A 174 30.87 21.42 1.98
N ARG A 175 31.09 20.34 1.20
CA ARG A 175 31.96 20.39 0.01
C ARG A 175 31.48 21.38 -1.04
N LEU A 176 30.16 21.52 -1.21
CA LEU A 176 29.55 22.42 -2.20
C LEU A 176 29.33 23.85 -1.69
N ALA A 177 29.44 24.07 -0.38
CA ALA A 177 29.27 25.35 0.29
C ALA A 177 30.56 26.19 0.31
N VAL A 178 31.72 25.60 -0.04
CA VAL A 178 32.98 26.32 -0.15
C VAL A 178 32.85 27.46 -1.16
N LYS A 179 33.28 28.67 -0.77
CA LYS A 179 33.26 29.88 -1.59
C LYS A 179 34.69 30.39 -1.80
N THR A 180 34.91 31.07 -2.92
CA THR A 180 36.15 31.79 -3.22
C THR A 180 36.23 33.08 -2.39
N ARG A 181 37.40 33.74 -2.40
CA ARG A 181 37.61 35.02 -1.70
C ARG A 181 36.63 36.12 -2.14
N SER A 182 36.13 36.07 -3.38
CA SER A 182 35.12 36.99 -3.93
C SER A 182 33.68 36.60 -3.61
N GLY A 183 33.47 35.50 -2.86
CA GLY A 183 32.15 35.01 -2.46
C GLY A 183 31.44 34.12 -3.49
N GLN A 184 32.04 33.87 -4.65
CA GLN A 184 31.49 32.95 -5.65
C GLN A 184 31.62 31.49 -5.16
N PRO A 185 30.68 30.60 -5.49
CA PRO A 185 30.81 29.19 -5.14
C PRO A 185 32.04 28.59 -5.82
N LEU A 186 32.84 27.82 -5.07
CA LEU A 186 33.99 27.12 -5.63
C LEU A 186 33.49 26.04 -6.60
N MET A 187 33.88 26.16 -7.88
CA MET A 187 33.31 25.33 -8.95
C MET A 187 33.91 23.93 -9.03
N GLY A 188 35.14 23.71 -8.55
CA GLY A 188 35.83 22.41 -8.63
C GLY A 188 34.99 21.22 -8.13
N PRO A 189 34.47 21.26 -6.89
CA PRO A 189 33.58 20.20 -6.37
C PRO A 189 32.29 20.01 -7.18
N ARG A 190 31.74 21.08 -7.76
CA ARG A 190 30.53 21.03 -8.60
C ARG A 190 30.80 20.42 -9.97
N ILE A 191 31.93 20.76 -10.57
CA ILE A 191 32.38 20.23 -11.86
C ILE A 191 32.55 18.71 -11.75
N ASN A 192 33.18 18.21 -10.69
CA ASN A 192 33.35 16.76 -10.49
C ASN A 192 32.01 16.01 -10.43
N VAL A 193 31.00 16.57 -9.72
CA VAL A 193 29.64 15.99 -9.69
C VAL A 193 28.99 15.98 -11.08
N LEU A 194 29.23 16.99 -11.91
CA LEU A 194 28.72 17.03 -13.29
C LEU A 194 29.43 15.98 -14.17
N LEU A 195 30.75 15.84 -14.04
CA LEU A 195 31.53 14.85 -14.77
C LEU A 195 31.13 13.42 -14.40
N GLU A 196 30.90 13.14 -13.12
CA GLU A 196 30.41 11.83 -12.65
C GLU A 196 29.04 11.48 -13.25
N LYS A 197 28.12 12.45 -13.32
CA LYS A 197 26.80 12.25 -13.96
C LYS A 197 26.91 11.96 -15.45
N ILE A 198 27.74 12.73 -16.17
CA ILE A 198 27.97 12.49 -17.59
C ILE A 198 28.54 11.09 -17.83
N LYS A 199 29.47 10.63 -16.98
CA LYS A 199 29.99 9.26 -17.08
C LYS A 199 28.90 8.20 -16.84
N GLN A 200 28.05 8.39 -15.84
CA GLN A 200 26.94 7.47 -15.55
C GLN A 200 25.90 7.41 -16.66
N ASP A 201 25.66 8.52 -17.37
CA ASP A 201 24.71 8.56 -18.49
C ASP A 201 25.28 7.95 -19.78
N MET A 202 26.61 7.72 -19.86
CA MET A 202 27.28 7.09 -21.00
C MET A 202 27.51 5.58 -20.84
N GLU A 203 27.39 5.05 -19.62
CA GLU A 203 27.43 3.61 -19.31
C GLU A 203 26.03 2.97 -19.39
#